data_AF-A0A7S3W4D9-F1
#
_entry.id   AF-A0A7S3W4D9-F1
#
_cell.length_a   1.000
_cell.length_b   1.000
_cell.length_c   1.000
_cell.angle_alpha   90.00
_cell.angle_beta   90.00
_cell.angle_gamma   90.00
#
_symmetry.space_group_name_H-M   'P 1'
#
loop_
_entity.id
_entity.type
_entity.pdbx_description
1 polymer ?
#
loop_
_entity_poly.entity_id
_entity_poly.type
_entity_poly.pdbx_seq_one_letter_code
_entity_poly.pdbx_strand_id
1 'polypeptide(L)'
;WRRRAAVSSPRGVASASTPPRLSAPRAKQVRYFTLCYTAPTHVVHAAMVEAYKKCVLASLLATGEQPAQPKYTALPIQRYIKTGVPAYSELAEAFATRSPAELRSAITKHEATFARDRNLGLARQCVGALVRRSIRSLTQAYLTLSLADIAAAAQLESLAEAEGHVVAMVAAGDISATIDEPRGMVHFSESADAFDSPGAVAAMEASISGAIGVATKLQAMHAQLCTDSQYLSRVMRERVQSRWEDDGMGMGK
;
A
#
# COMPACT_ATOMS: atom_id res chain seq x y z
N TRP A 1 21.47 -6.91 46.92
CA TRP A 1 20.94 -8.27 47.14
C TRP A 1 20.01 -8.63 45.98
N ARG A 2 20.62 -9.08 44.87
CA ARG A 2 19.92 -9.53 43.66
C ARG A 2 19.44 -10.96 43.90
N ARG A 3 18.15 -11.26 43.77
CA ARG A 3 17.71 -12.65 43.58
C ARG A 3 17.66 -12.95 42.09
N ARG A 4 18.65 -13.73 41.67
CA ARG A 4 18.65 -14.52 40.44
C ARG A 4 17.62 -15.64 40.63
N ALA A 5 16.66 -15.77 39.72
CA ALA A 5 15.96 -17.03 39.49
C ALA A 5 16.14 -17.37 38.01
N ALA A 6 17.06 -18.30 37.75
CA ALA A 6 17.33 -18.82 36.42
C ALA A 6 16.90 -20.30 36.39
N VAL A 7 15.98 -20.58 35.47
CA VAL A 7 15.92 -21.73 34.56
C VAL A 7 15.48 -23.09 35.15
N SER A 8 14.32 -23.54 34.68
CA SER A 8 14.22 -24.87 34.08
C SER A 8 13.56 -24.73 32.69
N SER A 9 14.15 -25.40 31.71
CA SER A 9 14.05 -25.21 30.25
C SER A 9 12.98 -26.16 29.63
N PRO A 10 12.94 -26.40 28.30
CA PRO A 10 12.53 -25.55 27.19
C PRO A 10 11.29 -26.12 26.47
N ARG A 11 10.30 -25.29 26.11
CA ARG A 11 9.30 -25.66 25.09
C ARG A 11 9.09 -24.49 24.14
N GLY A 12 9.42 -24.75 22.88
CA GLY A 12 8.92 -24.01 21.73
C GLY A 12 9.44 -22.58 21.64
N VAL A 13 10.56 -22.43 20.95
CA VAL A 13 10.92 -21.19 20.28
C VAL A 13 9.76 -20.82 19.36
N ALA A 14 8.86 -19.95 19.82
CA ALA A 14 7.96 -19.19 18.96
C ALA A 14 8.58 -17.80 18.78
N SER A 15 9.78 -17.76 18.19
CA SER A 15 10.23 -16.55 17.50
C SER A 15 9.31 -16.40 16.29
N ALA A 16 8.18 -15.73 16.50
CA ALA A 16 7.32 -15.31 15.42
C ALA A 16 8.04 -14.22 14.61
N SER A 17 9.04 -14.62 13.83
CA SER A 17 9.54 -13.87 12.67
C SER A 17 8.47 -13.95 11.58
N THR A 18 7.31 -13.40 11.89
CA THR A 18 6.23 -13.25 10.94
C THR A 18 6.37 -11.85 10.37
N PRO A 19 6.72 -11.69 9.07
CA PRO A 19 6.72 -10.36 8.45
C PRO A 19 5.32 -9.76 8.58
N PRO A 20 5.16 -8.43 8.59
CA PRO A 20 3.89 -7.77 8.86
C PRO A 20 2.82 -8.21 7.85
N ARG A 21 1.98 -9.18 8.23
CA ARG A 21 1.01 -9.85 7.34
C ARG A 21 -0.13 -8.93 6.91
N LEU A 22 -0.22 -7.71 7.43
CA LEU A 22 -1.30 -6.78 7.14
C LEU A 22 -1.08 -5.97 5.84
N SER A 23 0.16 -5.80 5.37
CA SER A 23 0.46 -5.02 4.17
C SER A 23 0.30 -5.84 2.87
N ALA A 24 0.74 -7.10 2.87
CA ALA A 24 0.73 -7.98 1.70
C ALA A 24 -0.68 -8.22 1.08
N PRO A 25 -1.74 -8.53 1.85
CA PRO A 25 -3.06 -8.79 1.26
C PRO A 25 -3.69 -7.51 0.70
N ARG A 26 -3.51 -6.37 1.38
CA ARG A 26 -4.08 -5.08 0.94
C ARG A 26 -3.36 -4.54 -0.29
N ALA A 27 -2.03 -4.65 -0.34
CA ALA A 27 -1.27 -4.30 -1.53
C ALA A 27 -1.67 -5.14 -2.75
N LYS A 28 -1.92 -6.45 -2.55
CA LYS A 28 -2.42 -7.34 -3.60
C LYS A 28 -3.82 -6.93 -4.09
N GLN A 29 -4.72 -6.54 -3.18
CA GLN A 29 -6.05 -6.04 -3.54
C GLN A 29 -5.98 -4.77 -4.40
N VAL A 30 -5.14 -3.79 -4.01
CA VAL A 30 -4.94 -2.56 -4.80
C VAL A 30 -4.47 -2.87 -6.21
N ARG A 31 -3.54 -3.83 -6.38
CA ARG A 31 -3.08 -4.27 -7.71
C ARG A 31 -4.22 -4.88 -8.53
N TYR A 32 -5.05 -5.75 -7.95
CA TYR A 32 -6.18 -6.32 -8.68
C TYR A 32 -7.21 -5.28 -9.11
N PHE A 33 -7.59 -4.36 -8.22
CA PHE A 33 -8.52 -3.29 -8.59
C PHE A 33 -7.91 -2.37 -9.65
N THR A 34 -6.59 -2.13 -9.59
CA THR A 34 -5.88 -1.37 -10.62
C THR A 34 -5.96 -2.04 -11.98
N LEU A 35 -5.72 -3.35 -12.05
CA LEU A 35 -5.89 -4.11 -13.29
C LEU A 35 -7.33 -4.05 -13.83
N CYS A 36 -8.34 -4.11 -12.94
CA CYS A 36 -9.73 -3.99 -13.35
C CYS A 36 -10.03 -2.64 -14.02
N TYR A 37 -9.75 -1.51 -13.38
CA TYR A 37 -10.15 -0.21 -13.94
C TYR A 37 -9.23 0.27 -15.09
N THR A 38 -8.03 -0.30 -15.23
CA THR A 38 -7.10 0.03 -16.32
C THR A 38 -7.33 -0.77 -17.59
N ALA A 39 -8.29 -1.71 -17.58
CA ALA A 39 -8.62 -2.49 -18.76
C ALA A 39 -8.96 -1.57 -19.95
N PRO A 40 -8.40 -1.82 -21.13
CA PRO A 40 -8.62 -0.99 -22.31
C PRO A 40 -10.10 -1.03 -22.68
N THR A 41 -10.75 0.13 -22.63
CA THR A 41 -12.19 0.27 -22.86
C THR A 41 -12.48 1.58 -23.59
N HIS A 42 -13.46 1.55 -24.49
CA HIS A 42 -13.95 2.74 -25.19
C HIS A 42 -15.12 3.42 -24.45
N VAL A 43 -15.80 2.68 -23.57
CA VAL A 43 -16.97 3.14 -22.81
C VAL A 43 -16.73 2.87 -21.32
N VAL A 44 -17.26 3.76 -20.46
CA VAL A 44 -17.17 3.59 -19.00
C VAL A 44 -18.19 2.56 -18.54
N HIS A 45 -17.71 1.43 -18.01
CA HIS A 45 -18.56 0.41 -17.41
C HIS A 45 -18.73 0.63 -15.90
N ALA A 46 -19.92 0.32 -15.39
CA ALA A 46 -20.23 0.44 -13.96
C ALA A 46 -19.27 -0.37 -13.06
N ALA A 47 -18.87 -1.58 -13.50
CA ALA A 47 -17.90 -2.41 -12.80
C ALA A 47 -16.53 -1.73 -12.62
N MET A 48 -16.07 -0.97 -13.63
CA MET A 48 -14.80 -0.23 -13.60
C MET A 48 -14.87 0.90 -12.57
N VAL A 49 -16.01 1.60 -12.51
CA VAL A 49 -16.28 2.68 -11.56
C VAL A 49 -16.30 2.15 -10.14
N GLU A 50 -16.98 1.03 -9.90
CA GLU A 50 -16.98 0.38 -8.59
C GLU A 50 -15.60 -0.12 -8.17
N ALA A 51 -14.84 -0.69 -9.10
CA ALA A 51 -13.47 -1.12 -8.85
C ALA A 51 -12.59 0.08 -8.47
N TYR A 52 -12.75 1.22 -9.13
CA TYR A 52 -12.00 2.44 -8.80
C TYR A 52 -12.34 2.96 -7.40
N LYS A 53 -13.63 3.06 -7.05
CA LYS A 53 -14.08 3.46 -5.70
C LYS A 53 -13.45 2.60 -4.61
N LYS A 54 -13.47 1.27 -4.80
CA LYS A 54 -12.87 0.30 -3.87
C LYS A 54 -11.34 0.39 -3.87
N CYS A 55 -10.73 0.70 -5.02
CA CYS A 55 -9.29 0.93 -5.13
C CYS A 55 -8.84 2.11 -4.28
N VAL A 56 -9.57 3.24 -4.31
CA VAL A 56 -9.26 4.41 -3.47
C VAL A 56 -9.29 4.05 -1.99
N LEU A 57 -10.34 3.38 -1.52
CA LEU A 57 -10.41 2.98 -0.11
C LEU A 57 -9.31 1.97 0.26
N ALA A 58 -9.04 1.01 -0.62
CA ALA A 58 -7.99 0.02 -0.40
C ALA A 58 -6.59 0.66 -0.39
N SER A 59 -6.33 1.66 -1.25
CA SER A 59 -5.04 2.36 -1.26
C SER A 59 -4.87 3.23 -0.02
N LEU A 60 -5.91 3.94 0.43
CA LEU A 60 -5.89 4.67 1.69
C LEU A 60 -5.61 3.75 2.89
N LEU A 61 -6.16 2.53 2.88
CA LEU A 61 -5.91 1.54 3.93
C LEU A 61 -4.54 0.85 3.87
N ALA A 62 -3.88 0.85 2.71
CA ALA A 62 -2.61 0.16 2.49
C ALA A 62 -1.43 1.13 2.51
N THR A 63 -1.43 2.10 1.59
CA THR A 63 -0.36 3.06 1.36
C THR A 63 -0.66 4.41 2.00
N GLY A 64 -1.91 4.70 2.37
CA GLY A 64 -2.33 5.98 2.97
C GLY A 64 -2.24 7.17 2.00
N GLU A 65 -2.20 6.87 0.70
CA GLU A 65 -2.17 7.86 -0.37
C GLU A 65 -3.25 7.54 -1.40
N GLN A 66 -3.69 8.57 -2.11
CA GLN A 66 -4.61 8.42 -3.23
C GLN A 66 -3.94 7.59 -4.34
N PRO A 67 -4.66 6.67 -5.01
CA PRO A 67 -4.03 5.82 -6.00
C PRO A 67 -3.64 6.67 -7.21
N ALA A 68 -2.34 6.72 -7.51
CA ALA A 68 -1.84 7.35 -8.72
C ALA A 68 -2.35 6.59 -9.94
N GLN A 69 -3.05 7.31 -10.83
CA GLN A 69 -3.58 6.70 -12.05
C GLN A 69 -2.45 6.38 -13.03
N PRO A 70 -2.35 5.14 -13.52
CA PRO A 70 -1.38 4.82 -14.57
C PRO A 70 -1.68 5.62 -15.84
N LYS A 71 -0.63 6.10 -16.51
CA LYS A 71 -0.75 6.94 -17.72
C LYS A 71 -1.50 6.24 -18.86
N TYR A 72 -1.48 4.91 -18.90
CA TYR A 72 -2.14 4.09 -19.91
C TYR A 72 -3.65 3.87 -19.65
N THR A 73 -4.21 4.44 -18.58
CA THR A 73 -5.65 4.34 -18.30
C THR A 73 -6.46 5.01 -19.40
N ALA A 74 -7.57 4.40 -19.86
CA ALA A 74 -8.38 4.97 -20.94
C ALA A 74 -8.96 6.36 -20.58
N LEU A 75 -8.91 7.30 -21.54
CA LEU A 75 -9.36 8.69 -21.37
C LEU A 75 -10.79 8.85 -20.81
N PRO A 76 -11.80 8.07 -21.26
CA PRO A 76 -13.17 8.20 -20.76
C PRO A 76 -13.24 7.97 -19.24
N ILE A 77 -12.46 7.02 -18.73
CA ILE A 77 -12.40 6.68 -17.30
C ILE A 77 -11.69 7.79 -16.52
N GLN A 78 -10.58 8.31 -17.04
CA GLN A 78 -9.87 9.43 -16.39
C GLN A 78 -10.78 10.65 -16.23
N ARG A 79 -11.58 10.98 -17.24
CA ARG A 79 -12.56 12.07 -17.18
C ARG A 79 -13.68 11.78 -16.18
N TYR A 80 -14.24 10.57 -16.24
CA TYR A 80 -15.32 10.17 -15.35
C TYR A 80 -14.89 10.15 -13.87
N ILE A 81 -13.66 9.72 -13.57
CA ILE A 81 -13.18 9.68 -12.19
C ILE A 81 -13.13 11.09 -11.58
N LYS A 82 -12.71 12.10 -12.36
CA LYS A 82 -12.61 13.49 -11.88
C LYS A 82 -13.96 14.08 -11.51
N THR A 83 -15.04 13.70 -12.20
CA THR A 83 -16.36 14.32 -12.02
C THR A 83 -17.38 13.41 -11.33
N GLY A 84 -17.27 12.10 -11.50
CA GLY A 84 -18.26 11.10 -11.11
C GLY A 84 -18.04 10.47 -9.74
N VAL A 85 -16.95 10.79 -9.04
CA VAL A 85 -16.62 10.19 -7.73
C VAL A 85 -16.15 11.23 -6.68
N PRO A 86 -16.84 12.38 -6.52
CA PRO A 86 -16.39 13.46 -5.63
C PRO A 86 -16.34 13.07 -4.14
N ALA A 87 -17.25 12.19 -3.70
CA ALA A 87 -17.28 11.72 -2.30
C ALA A 87 -16.01 10.95 -1.89
N TYR A 88 -15.39 10.22 -2.83
CA TYR A 88 -14.17 9.44 -2.53
C TYR A 88 -12.91 10.29 -2.70
N SER A 89 -12.91 11.30 -3.57
CA SER A 89 -11.81 12.27 -3.65
C SER A 89 -11.78 13.17 -2.42
N GLU A 90 -12.93 13.69 -1.97
CA GLU A 90 -13.03 14.49 -0.74
C GLU A 90 -12.59 13.68 0.48
N LEU A 91 -12.93 12.39 0.55
CA LEU A 91 -12.44 11.50 1.60
C LEU A 91 -10.92 11.31 1.53
N ALA A 92 -10.35 11.17 0.34
CA ALA A 92 -8.89 11.06 0.17
C ALA A 92 -8.17 12.36 0.54
N GLU A 93 -8.74 13.52 0.23
CA GLU A 93 -8.24 14.83 0.63
C GLU A 93 -8.30 15.02 2.16
N ALA A 94 -9.42 14.68 2.79
CA ALA A 94 -9.55 14.69 4.25
C ALA A 94 -8.61 13.67 4.93
N PHE A 95 -8.23 12.59 4.25
CA PHE A 95 -7.20 11.67 4.75
C PHE A 95 -5.80 12.32 4.71
N ALA A 96 -5.53 13.18 3.72
CA ALA A 96 -4.26 13.86 3.56
C ALA A 96 -4.01 14.94 4.64
N THR A 97 -5.05 15.56 5.20
CA THR A 97 -4.94 16.54 6.30
C THR A 97 -4.51 15.91 7.64
N ARG A 98 -4.52 14.57 7.74
CA ARG A 98 -4.16 13.78 8.93
C ARG A 98 -5.03 14.03 10.17
N SER A 99 -6.23 14.59 9.98
CA SER A 99 -7.20 14.85 11.05
C SER A 99 -8.30 13.78 11.07
N PRO A 100 -8.36 12.87 12.08
CA PRO A 100 -9.45 11.91 12.20
C PRO A 100 -10.82 12.57 12.38
N ALA A 101 -10.91 13.77 12.96
CA ALA A 101 -12.17 14.50 13.11
C ALA A 101 -12.74 14.94 11.75
N GLU A 102 -11.89 15.49 10.87
CA GLU A 102 -12.28 15.88 9.51
C GLU A 102 -12.65 14.66 8.66
N LEU A 103 -11.92 13.56 8.81
CA LEU A 103 -12.25 12.33 8.12
C LEU A 103 -13.61 11.77 8.56
N ARG A 104 -13.92 11.81 9.86
CA ARG A 104 -15.24 11.42 10.39
C ARG A 104 -16.36 12.31 9.83
N SER A 105 -16.16 13.63 9.74
CA SER A 105 -17.16 14.55 9.20
C SER A 105 -17.38 14.37 7.69
N ALA A 106 -16.33 14.08 6.93
CA ALA A 106 -16.43 13.76 5.50
C ALA A 106 -17.22 12.45 5.27
N ILE A 107 -17.04 11.44 6.14
CA ILE A 107 -17.79 10.18 6.08
C ILE A 107 -19.27 10.39 6.40
N THR A 108 -19.61 11.17 7.44
CA THR A 108 -21.02 11.44 7.78
C THR A 108 -21.72 12.28 6.72
N LYS A 109 -21.02 13.26 6.14
CA LYS A 109 -21.53 14.07 5.02
C LYS A 109 -21.93 13.22 3.82
N HIS A 110 -21.15 12.20 3.48
CA HIS A 110 -21.37 11.33 2.32
C HIS A 110 -21.91 9.93 2.67
N GLU A 111 -22.49 9.76 3.87
CA GLU A 111 -22.87 8.44 4.38
C GLU A 111 -23.86 7.72 3.46
N ALA A 112 -24.85 8.43 2.93
CA ALA A 112 -25.83 7.88 1.98
C ALA A 112 -25.16 7.33 0.70
N THR A 113 -24.11 7.99 0.20
CA THR A 113 -23.35 7.55 -0.98
C THR A 113 -22.56 6.28 -0.69
N PHE A 114 -21.89 6.21 0.46
CA PHE A 114 -21.13 5.03 0.87
C PHE A 114 -22.03 3.84 1.21
N ALA A 115 -23.21 4.08 1.78
CA ALA A 115 -24.21 3.05 2.05
C ALA A 115 -24.75 2.45 0.75
N ARG A 116 -25.11 3.30 -0.23
CA ARG A 116 -25.55 2.84 -1.56
C ARG A 116 -24.50 1.99 -2.26
N ASP A 117 -23.23 2.41 -2.18
CA ASP A 117 -22.10 1.68 -2.78
C ASP A 117 -21.65 0.46 -1.96
N ARG A 118 -22.27 0.18 -0.80
CA ARG A 118 -21.91 -0.89 0.15
C ARG A 118 -20.45 -0.84 0.63
N ASN A 119 -19.85 0.34 0.66
CA ASN A 119 -18.44 0.56 1.04
C ASN A 119 -18.27 1.26 2.40
N LEU A 120 -19.37 1.51 3.11
CA LEU A 120 -19.38 2.25 4.38
C LEU A 120 -18.48 1.60 5.47
N GLY A 121 -18.42 0.28 5.52
CA GLY A 121 -17.52 -0.42 6.44
C GLY A 121 -16.04 -0.16 6.15
N LEU A 122 -15.66 -0.08 4.86
CA LEU A 122 -14.29 0.23 4.44
C LEU A 122 -13.94 1.69 4.75
N ALA A 123 -14.86 2.62 4.52
CA ALA A 123 -14.68 4.03 4.86
C ALA A 123 -14.46 4.21 6.39
N ARG A 124 -15.23 3.51 7.23
CA ARG A 124 -15.02 3.53 8.70
C ARG A 124 -13.65 2.97 9.10
N GLN A 125 -13.17 1.93 8.41
CA GLN A 125 -11.83 1.39 8.65
C GLN A 125 -10.71 2.39 8.32
N CYS A 126 -10.94 3.34 7.39
CA CYS A 126 -9.96 4.38 7.08
C CYS A 126 -9.64 5.25 8.30
N VAL A 127 -10.61 5.53 9.18
CA VAL A 127 -10.39 6.29 10.41
C VAL A 127 -9.39 5.57 11.33
N GLY A 128 -9.61 4.28 11.58
CA GLY A 128 -8.68 3.48 12.39
C GLY A 128 -7.33 3.23 11.70
N ALA A 129 -7.26 3.28 10.37
CA ALA A 129 -6.00 3.25 9.64
C ALA A 129 -5.23 4.56 9.77
N LEU A 130 -5.92 5.71 9.79
CA LEU A 130 -5.30 7.02 9.97
C LEU A 130 -4.64 7.13 11.35
N VAL A 131 -5.35 6.76 12.42
CA VAL A 131 -4.82 6.76 13.80
C VAL A 131 -3.56 5.90 13.90
N ARG A 132 -3.61 4.66 13.38
CA ARG A 132 -2.44 3.78 13.34
C ARG A 132 -1.26 4.39 12.58
N ARG A 133 -1.54 5.10 11.49
CA ARG A 133 -0.49 5.77 10.71
C ARG A 133 0.12 6.95 11.44
N SER A 134 -0.68 7.74 12.15
CA SER A 134 -0.18 8.81 13.01
C SER A 134 0.74 8.26 14.09
N ILE A 135 0.35 7.19 14.78
CA ILE A 135 1.19 6.52 15.78
C ILE A 135 2.48 5.97 15.14
N ARG A 136 2.40 5.32 13.97
CA ARG A 136 3.59 4.87 13.22
C ARG A 136 4.51 6.02 12.80
N SER A 137 3.99 7.21 12.51
CA SER A 137 4.82 8.37 12.20
C SER A 137 5.62 8.84 13.43
N LEU A 138 5.08 8.67 14.64
CA LEU A 138 5.77 9.03 15.88
C LEU A 138 6.95 8.12 16.16
N THR A 139 6.87 6.83 15.80
CA THR A 139 7.98 5.89 15.98
C THR A 139 9.21 6.24 15.15
N GLN A 140 9.04 7.00 14.07
CA GLN A 140 10.14 7.46 13.21
C GLN A 140 10.86 8.68 13.77
N ALA A 141 10.17 9.49 14.58
CA ALA A 141 10.71 10.74 15.11
C ALA A 141 11.15 10.64 16.58
N TYR A 142 10.59 9.69 17.33
CA TYR A 142 10.77 9.60 18.78
C TYR A 142 11.14 8.18 19.20
N LEU A 143 12.12 8.08 20.11
CA LEU A 143 12.49 6.82 20.77
C LEU A 143 11.59 6.54 21.98
N THR A 144 11.27 7.57 22.75
CA THR A 144 10.43 7.48 23.95
C THR A 144 9.40 8.59 23.93
N LEU A 145 8.13 8.26 24.11
CA LEU A 145 7.03 9.23 24.13
C LEU A 145 6.06 8.92 25.27
N SER A 146 5.43 9.94 25.85
CA SER A 146 4.37 9.73 26.84
C SER A 146 3.08 9.29 26.17
N LEU A 147 2.24 8.51 26.85
CA LEU A 147 0.91 8.12 26.34
C LEU A 147 0.01 9.35 26.10
N ALA A 148 0.20 10.43 26.86
CA ALA A 148 -0.54 11.69 26.70
C ALA A 148 -0.18 12.38 25.37
N ASP A 149 1.12 12.43 25.02
CA ASP A 149 1.58 13.02 23.76
C ASP A 149 1.14 12.16 22.56
N ILE A 150 1.09 10.84 22.70
CA ILE A 150 0.53 9.94 21.68
C ILE A 150 -0.95 10.23 21.47
N ALA A 151 -1.73 10.37 22.55
CA ALA A 151 -3.15 10.69 22.47
C ALA A 151 -3.39 12.05 21.80
N ALA A 152 -2.60 13.07 22.15
CA ALA A 152 -2.68 14.41 21.54
C ALA A 152 -2.34 14.38 20.05
N ALA A 153 -1.25 13.71 19.66
CA ALA A 153 -0.83 13.61 18.26
C ALA A 153 -1.79 12.79 17.40
N ALA A 154 -2.44 11.77 17.97
CA ALA A 154 -3.43 10.93 17.29
C ALA A 154 -4.87 11.49 17.38
N GLN A 155 -5.07 12.63 18.06
CA GLN A 155 -6.39 13.23 18.34
C GLN A 155 -7.38 12.23 18.97
N LEU A 156 -6.89 11.46 19.95
CA LEU A 156 -7.70 10.52 20.73
C LEU A 156 -8.23 11.23 21.99
N GLU A 157 -9.44 10.85 22.41
CA GLU A 157 -10.12 11.49 23.54
C GLU A 157 -9.66 10.94 24.89
N SER A 158 -9.08 9.72 24.91
CA SER A 158 -8.67 9.07 26.15
C SER A 158 -7.27 8.42 26.08
N LEU A 159 -6.57 8.44 27.22
CA LEU A 159 -5.29 7.73 27.40
C LEU A 159 -5.45 6.21 27.27
N ALA A 160 -6.57 5.67 27.74
CA ALA A 160 -6.86 4.23 27.66
C ALA A 160 -7.04 3.77 26.19
N GLU A 161 -7.66 4.59 25.33
CA GLU A 161 -7.73 4.29 23.90
C GLU A 161 -6.36 4.33 23.24
N ALA A 162 -5.50 5.29 23.60
CA ALA A 162 -4.15 5.36 23.09
C ALA A 162 -3.34 4.11 23.45
N GLU A 163 -3.42 3.66 24.70
CA GLU A 163 -2.80 2.42 25.16
C GLU A 163 -3.34 1.20 24.40
N GLY A 164 -4.67 1.08 24.28
CA GLY A 164 -5.31 0.00 23.53
C GLY A 164 -4.88 -0.04 22.06
N HIS A 165 -4.72 1.13 21.42
CA HIS A 165 -4.19 1.22 20.06
C HIS A 165 -2.72 0.79 19.96
N VAL A 166 -1.86 1.20 20.89
CA VAL A 166 -0.45 0.79 20.91
C VAL A 166 -0.34 -0.72 21.12
N VAL A 167 -1.07 -1.29 22.09
CA VAL A 167 -1.09 -2.75 22.33
C VAL A 167 -1.57 -3.51 21.10
N ALA A 168 -2.64 -3.06 20.45
CA ALA A 168 -3.14 -3.68 19.22
C ALA A 168 -2.12 -3.61 18.08
N MET A 169 -1.38 -2.51 17.95
CA MET A 169 -0.33 -2.36 16.93
C MET A 169 0.90 -3.24 17.21
N VAL A 170 1.28 -3.39 18.48
CA VAL A 170 2.36 -4.31 18.89
C VAL A 170 1.96 -5.76 18.64
N ALA A 171 0.74 -6.15 19.03
CA ALA A 171 0.21 -7.49 18.78
C ALA A 171 0.10 -7.82 17.28
N ALA A 172 -0.20 -6.81 16.45
CA ALA A 172 -0.24 -6.94 15.00
C ALA A 172 1.15 -7.01 14.34
N GLY A 173 2.23 -6.70 15.09
CA GLY A 173 3.58 -6.56 14.55
C GLY A 173 3.75 -5.32 13.66
N ASP A 174 2.87 -4.32 13.80
CA ASP A 174 2.91 -3.08 13.03
C ASP A 174 3.96 -2.09 13.58
N ILE A 175 4.26 -2.19 14.89
CA ILE A 175 5.26 -1.41 15.65
C ILE A 175 5.90 -2.34 16.68
N SER A 176 7.20 -2.16 16.95
CA SER A 176 7.88 -2.76 18.10
C SER A 176 7.99 -1.71 19.21
N ALA A 177 7.28 -1.92 20.32
CA ALA A 177 7.27 -0.98 21.43
C ALA A 177 7.08 -1.70 22.78
N THR A 178 7.66 -1.14 23.83
CA THR A 178 7.50 -1.58 25.22
C THR A 178 6.84 -0.47 26.02
N ILE A 179 5.76 -0.80 26.74
CA ILE A 179 5.02 0.14 27.58
C ILE A 179 5.56 0.05 29.01
N ASP A 180 5.92 1.19 29.59
CA ASP A 180 6.29 1.33 31.01
C ASP A 180 5.09 1.93 31.77
N GLU A 181 4.18 1.06 32.21
CA GLU A 181 2.96 1.41 32.95
C GLU A 181 3.18 2.36 34.15
N PRO A 182 4.18 2.18 35.04
CA PRO A 182 4.37 3.07 36.19
C PRO A 182 4.80 4.50 35.81
N ARG A 183 5.34 4.71 34.61
CA ARG A 183 5.75 6.03 34.12
C ARG A 183 4.83 6.58 33.03
N GLY A 184 3.92 5.78 32.49
CA GLY A 184 3.05 6.16 31.37
C GLY A 184 3.83 6.46 30.08
N MET A 185 4.99 5.81 29.90
CA MET A 185 5.91 6.06 28.78
C MET A 185 5.98 4.86 27.85
N VAL A 186 5.96 5.11 26.54
CA VAL A 186 6.14 4.12 25.49
C VAL A 186 7.55 4.25 24.92
N HIS A 187 8.29 3.14 24.96
CA HIS A 187 9.63 3.03 24.40
C HIS A 187 9.52 2.29 23.07
N PHE A 188 9.79 2.99 21.97
CA PHE A 188 9.81 2.40 20.64
C PHE A 188 11.17 1.71 20.43
N SER A 189 11.13 0.44 20.03
CA SER A 189 12.31 -0.28 19.58
C SER A 189 12.30 -0.36 18.06
N GLU A 190 13.41 -0.03 17.43
CA GLU A 190 13.58 -0.35 16.02
C GLU A 190 13.87 -1.85 15.96
N SER A 191 12.97 -2.62 15.33
CA SER A 191 13.27 -4.01 15.00
C SER A 191 14.37 -3.97 13.94
N ALA A 192 15.61 -4.01 14.40
CA ALA A 192 16.74 -4.33 13.55
C ALA A 192 16.46 -5.72 13.00
N ASP A 193 15.95 -5.78 11.78
CA ASP A 193 16.11 -6.93 10.90
C ASP A 193 17.61 -7.05 10.65
N ALA A 194 18.35 -7.50 11.67
CA ALA A 194 19.66 -8.07 11.46
C ALA A 194 19.40 -9.22 10.50
N PHE A 195 19.80 -9.07 9.25
CA PHE A 195 19.63 -10.01 8.13
C PHE A 195 20.25 -11.40 8.39
N ASP A 196 20.59 -11.69 9.64
CA ASP A 196 21.19 -12.90 10.19
C ASP A 196 20.13 -13.99 10.49
N SER A 197 18.84 -13.66 10.45
CA SER A 197 17.79 -14.64 10.71
C SER A 197 17.60 -15.60 9.51
N PRO A 198 17.34 -16.90 9.73
CA PRO A 198 17.02 -17.84 8.66
C PRO A 198 15.76 -17.42 7.86
N GLY A 199 14.88 -16.62 8.47
CA GLY A 199 13.74 -16.01 7.78
C GLY A 199 14.12 -14.96 6.74
N ALA A 200 15.18 -14.19 6.98
CA ALA A 200 15.69 -13.21 6.01
C ALA A 200 16.29 -13.91 4.78
N VAL A 201 17.02 -15.00 4.99
CA VAL A 201 17.55 -15.84 3.90
C VAL A 201 16.42 -16.43 3.07
N ALA A 202 15.39 -17.02 3.70
CA ALA A 202 14.24 -17.56 2.99
C ALA A 202 13.45 -16.50 2.20
N ALA A 203 13.31 -15.28 2.74
CA ALA A 203 12.69 -14.17 2.02
C ALA A 203 13.54 -13.72 0.81
N MET A 204 14.86 -13.72 0.96
CA MET A 204 15.79 -13.41 -0.13
C MET A 204 15.75 -14.47 -1.23
N GLU A 205 15.77 -15.75 -0.88
CA GLU A 205 15.60 -16.87 -1.82
C GLU A 205 14.26 -16.79 -2.57
N ALA A 206 13.16 -16.47 -1.86
CA ALA A 206 11.85 -16.29 -2.50
C ALA A 206 11.84 -15.12 -3.50
N SER A 207 12.51 -14.01 -3.16
CA SER A 207 12.66 -12.86 -4.06
C SER A 207 13.50 -13.21 -5.29
N ILE A 208 14.62 -13.90 -5.10
CA ILE A 208 15.51 -14.37 -6.20
C ILE A 208 14.75 -15.33 -7.11
N SER A 209 14.05 -16.32 -6.54
CA SER A 209 13.23 -17.26 -7.30
C SER A 209 12.13 -16.54 -8.10
N GLY A 210 11.48 -15.54 -7.50
CA GLY A 210 10.51 -14.68 -8.18
C GLY A 210 11.13 -13.91 -9.36
N ALA A 211 12.33 -13.34 -9.18
CA ALA A 211 13.04 -12.63 -10.23
C ALA A 211 13.44 -13.55 -11.40
N ILE A 212 13.93 -14.77 -11.10
CA ILE A 212 14.21 -15.80 -12.10
C ILE A 212 12.93 -16.19 -12.85
N GLY A 213 11.81 -16.34 -12.14
CA GLY A 213 10.51 -16.64 -12.76
C GLY A 213 10.03 -15.55 -13.73
N VAL A 214 10.26 -14.27 -13.40
CA VAL A 214 9.96 -13.16 -14.31
C VAL A 214 10.92 -13.15 -15.50
N ALA A 215 12.22 -13.37 -15.28
CA ALA A 215 13.23 -13.37 -16.34
C ALA A 215 12.99 -14.50 -17.36
N THR A 216 12.71 -15.71 -16.89
CA THR A 216 12.37 -16.86 -17.73
C THR A 216 11.09 -16.62 -18.55
N LYS A 217 10.05 -16.04 -17.93
CA LYS A 217 8.83 -15.65 -18.65
C LYS A 217 9.10 -14.57 -19.71
N LEU A 218 9.95 -13.59 -19.40
CA LEU A 218 10.33 -12.55 -20.35
C LEU A 218 11.11 -13.13 -21.53
N GLN A 219 12.05 -14.05 -21.29
CA GLN A 219 12.77 -14.77 -22.34
C GLN A 219 11.83 -15.59 -23.24
N ALA A 220 10.85 -16.28 -22.65
CA ALA A 220 9.85 -17.02 -23.40
C ALA A 220 8.98 -16.08 -24.27
N MET A 221 8.54 -14.94 -23.73
CA MET A 221 7.81 -13.93 -24.50
C MET A 221 8.68 -13.34 -25.63
N HIS A 222 9.96 -13.07 -25.37
CA HIS A 222 10.89 -12.60 -26.39
C HIS A 222 11.07 -13.61 -27.52
N ALA A 223 11.24 -14.90 -27.18
CA ALA A 223 11.33 -15.96 -28.17
C ALA A 223 10.07 -16.05 -29.05
N GLN A 224 8.88 -15.93 -28.45
CA GLN A 224 7.60 -15.90 -29.19
C GLN A 224 7.51 -14.71 -30.15
N LEU A 225 7.91 -13.52 -29.69
CA LEU A 225 7.92 -12.31 -30.53
C LEU A 225 8.90 -12.43 -31.70
N CYS A 226 10.07 -13.04 -31.48
CA CYS A 226 11.05 -13.29 -32.54
C CYS A 226 10.58 -14.28 -33.61
N THR A 227 9.60 -15.14 -33.29
CA THR A 227 8.99 -16.07 -34.25
C THR A 227 7.74 -15.54 -34.94
N ASP A 228 7.15 -14.45 -34.44
CA ASP A 228 5.91 -13.91 -34.97
C ASP A 228 6.15 -13.19 -36.31
N SER A 229 5.50 -13.67 -37.37
CA SER A 229 5.68 -13.16 -38.73
C SER A 229 5.21 -11.71 -38.88
N GLN A 230 4.19 -11.29 -38.10
CA GLN A 230 3.69 -9.92 -38.14
C GLN A 230 4.67 -8.93 -37.50
N TYR A 231 5.30 -9.35 -36.41
CA TYR A 231 6.34 -8.57 -35.74
C TYR A 231 7.57 -8.42 -36.64
N LEU A 232 8.08 -9.53 -37.20
CA LEU A 232 9.22 -9.51 -38.12
C LEU A 232 8.96 -8.64 -39.35
N SER A 233 7.76 -8.74 -39.94
CA SER A 233 7.37 -7.92 -41.10
C SER A 233 7.35 -6.42 -40.78
N ARG A 234 6.93 -6.04 -39.56
CA ARG A 234 6.95 -4.63 -39.11
C ARG A 234 8.36 -4.13 -38.84
N VAL A 235 9.18 -4.91 -38.13
CA VAL A 235 10.58 -4.54 -37.82
C VAL A 235 11.42 -4.42 -39.10
N MET A 236 11.22 -5.33 -40.06
CA MET A 236 11.89 -5.22 -41.36
C MET A 236 11.46 -3.98 -42.13
N ARG A 237 10.17 -3.62 -42.11
CA ARG A 237 9.64 -2.42 -42.76
C ARG A 237 10.20 -1.14 -42.12
N GLU A 238 10.26 -1.08 -40.79
CA GLU A 238 10.78 0.06 -40.04
C GLU A 238 12.30 0.24 -40.27
N ARG A 239 13.08 -0.85 -40.29
CA ARG A 239 14.51 -0.83 -40.67
C ARG A 239 14.73 -0.35 -42.11
N VAL A 240 13.88 -0.77 -43.05
CA VAL A 240 13.95 -0.29 -44.42
C VAL A 240 13.63 1.21 -44.47
N GLN A 241 12.58 1.67 -43.77
CA GLN A 241 12.18 3.07 -43.75
C GLN A 241 13.24 4.01 -43.14
N SER A 242 13.86 3.64 -42.01
CA SER A 242 14.97 4.40 -41.43
C SER A 242 16.20 4.48 -42.35
N ARG A 243 16.43 3.46 -43.19
CA ARG A 243 17.53 3.46 -44.16
C ARG A 243 17.28 4.45 -45.32
N TRP A 244 16.03 4.64 -45.75
CA TRP A 244 15.67 5.65 -46.75
C TRP A 244 15.69 7.08 -46.18
N GLU A 245 15.40 7.26 -44.89
CA GLU A 245 15.49 8.56 -44.20
C GLU A 245 16.96 9.01 -44.00
N ASP A 246 17.88 8.07 -43.75
CA ASP A 246 19.31 8.35 -43.61
C ASP A 246 19.99 8.61 -44.96
N ASP A 247 19.61 7.87 -46.01
CA ASP A 247 20.10 8.08 -47.39
C ASP A 247 19.48 9.33 -48.06
N GLY A 248 18.40 9.89 -47.51
CA GLY A 248 17.64 11.03 -48.06
C GLY A 248 18.07 12.42 -47.56
N MET A 249 18.93 12.53 -46.54
CA MET A 249 19.34 13.82 -45.95
C MET A 249 20.55 14.47 -46.65
N GLY A 250 20.91 14.01 -47.85
CA GLY A 250 22.14 14.40 -48.57
C GLY A 250 21.96 15.13 -49.91
N MET A 251 20.75 15.45 -50.35
CA MET A 251 20.54 16.16 -51.63
C MET A 251 19.31 17.07 -51.59
N GLY A 252 19.52 18.37 -51.38
CA GLY A 252 18.42 19.34 -51.51
C GLY A 252 18.66 20.76 -51.01
N LYS A 253 19.62 21.46 -51.64
CA LYS A 253 19.80 22.93 -51.76
C LYS A 253 19.89 23.80 -50.50
#